data_AF-A0A5K1CBP7-F1
#
_entry.id   AF-A0A5K1CBP7-F1
#
_cell.length_a   1.000
_cell.length_b   1.000
_cell.length_c   1.000
_cell.angle_alpha   90.00
_cell.angle_beta   90.00
_cell.angle_gamma   90.00
#
_symmetry.space_group_name_H-M   'P 1'
#
loop_
_entity.id
_entity.type
_entity.pdbx_description
1 polymer ?
#
loop_
_entity_poly.entity_id
_entity_poly.type
_entity_poly.pdbx_seq_one_letter_code
_entity_poly.pdbx_strand_id
1 'polypeptide(L)' 'VTDYELIPGGRNVRVTEENKHEYVDLVAKHRLTTAIRPQINAFMEGFNELIPRDLISIFNDKELELLISGLPEID' A
#
# COMPACT_ATOMS: atom_id res chain seq x y z
N VAL A 1 -15.52 10.18 -12.80
CA VAL A 1 -14.18 9.56 -12.67
C VAL A 1 -13.18 10.65 -12.98
N THR A 2 -12.38 11.09 -12.01
CA THR A 2 -11.32 12.09 -12.22
C THR A 2 -10.02 11.37 -12.56
N ASP A 3 -9.43 11.71 -13.70
CA ASP A 3 -8.16 11.14 -14.14
C ASP A 3 -7.01 11.51 -13.18
N TYR A 4 -6.18 10.52 -12.82
CA TYR A 4 -4.99 10.69 -11.99
C TYR A 4 -3.73 10.48 -12.82
N GLU A 5 -2.78 11.43 -12.75
CA GLU A 5 -1.49 11.27 -13.41
C GLU A 5 -0.52 10.46 -12.53
N LEU A 6 -0.05 9.33 -13.05
CA LEU A 6 0.89 8.43 -12.34
C LEU A 6 2.28 9.06 -12.13
N ILE A 7 2.68 9.90 -13.08
CA ILE A 7 3.86 10.76 -13.05
C ILE A 7 3.46 12.16 -13.55
N PRO A 8 4.18 13.23 -13.17
CA PRO A 8 3.88 14.58 -13.66
C PRO A 8 3.86 14.65 -15.19
N GLY A 9 2.75 15.11 -15.78
CA GLY A 9 2.58 15.19 -17.22
C GLY A 9 2.45 13.83 -17.91
N GLY A 10 2.17 12.77 -17.15
CA GLY A 10 2.13 11.38 -17.63
C GLY A 10 1.10 11.14 -18.74
N ARG A 11 0.08 12.00 -18.89
CA ARG A 11 -0.86 11.95 -20.02
C ARG A 11 -0.17 12.08 -21.38
N ASN A 12 0.99 12.72 -21.44
CA ASN A 12 1.77 12.92 -22.66
C ASN A 12 2.85 11.85 -22.87
N VAL A 13 2.99 10.90 -21.93
CA VAL A 13 3.99 9.84 -22.00
C VAL A 13 3.30 8.56 -22.43
N ARG A 14 3.68 8.04 -23.60
CA ARG A 14 3.14 6.77 -24.11
C ARG A 14 3.75 5.60 -23.35
N VAL A 15 2.92 4.63 -23.00
CA VAL A 15 3.38 3.33 -22.50
C VAL A 15 3.96 2.53 -23.68
N THR A 16 5.21 2.08 -23.54
CA THR A 16 5.97 1.27 -24.49
C THR A 16 6.39 -0.03 -23.82
N GLU A 17 6.95 -0.96 -24.57
CA GLU A 17 7.43 -2.24 -24.02
C GLU A 17 8.54 -2.05 -22.98
N GLU A 18 9.35 -0.99 -23.14
CA GLU A 18 10.45 -0.65 -22.25
C GLU A 18 9.97 -0.09 -20.89
N ASN A 19 8.86 0.66 -20.86
CA ASN A 19 8.35 1.30 -19.64
C ASN A 19 7.09 0.64 -19.06
N LYS A 20 6.56 -0.43 -19.68
CA LYS A 20 5.32 -1.09 -19.24
C LYS A 20 5.35 -1.58 -17.79
N HIS A 21 6.49 -2.06 -17.31
CA HIS A 21 6.62 -2.57 -15.94
C HIS A 21 6.45 -1.44 -14.93
N GLU A 22 7.14 -0.33 -15.15
CA GLU A 22 7.00 0.88 -14.31
C GLU A 22 5.56 1.39 -14.32
N TYR A 23 4.91 1.41 -15.49
CA TYR A 23 3.49 1.79 -15.58
C TYR A 23 2.60 0.88 -14.72
N VAL A 24 2.79 -0.44 -14.78
CA VAL A 24 2.01 -1.40 -13.96
C VAL A 24 2.25 -1.17 -12.47
N ASP A 25 3.50 -0.98 -12.05
CA ASP A 25 3.85 -0.72 -10.65
C ASP A 25 3.20 0.58 -10.14
N LEU A 26 3.21 1.63 -10.95
CA LEU A 26 2.58 2.90 -10.62
C LEU A 26 1.06 2.79 -10.52
N VAL A 27 0.42 2.05 -11.43
CA VAL A 27 -1.03 1.77 -11.37
C VAL A 27 -1.37 1.01 -10.11
N ALA A 28 -0.62 -0.05 -9.79
CA ALA A 28 -0.82 -0.85 -8.59
C ALA A 28 -0.67 0.02 -7.33
N LYS A 29 0.41 0.80 -7.24
CA LYS A 29 0.64 1.75 -6.14
C LYS A 29 -0.49 2.76 -6.01
N HIS A 30 -0.99 3.31 -7.11
CA HIS A 30 -2.08 4.27 -7.06
C HIS A 30 -3.36 3.64 -6.49
N ARG A 31 -3.75 2.48 -7.03
CA ARG A 31 -4.97 1.77 -6.63
C ARG A 31 -4.93 1.26 -5.20
N LEU A 32 -3.78 0.74 -4.77
CA LEU A 32 -3.63 0.13 -3.44
C LEU A 32 -3.36 1.14 -2.33
N THR A 33 -2.69 2.26 -2.63
CA THR A 33 -2.20 3.17 -1.57
C THR A 33 -2.51 4.64 -1.79
N THR A 34 -2.35 5.17 -3.02
CA THR A 34 -2.39 6.63 -3.22
C THR A 34 -3.81 7.17 -3.14
N ALA A 35 -4.78 6.45 -3.71
CA ALA A 35 -6.19 6.84 -3.72
C ALA A 35 -6.81 6.97 -2.31
N ILE A 36 -6.22 6.28 -1.31
CA ILE A 36 -6.69 6.26 0.07
C ILE A 36 -5.59 6.67 1.07
N ARG A 37 -4.60 7.44 0.60
CA ARG A 37 -3.44 7.85 1.42
C ARG A 37 -3.84 8.55 2.73
N PRO A 38 -4.83 9.48 2.76
CA PRO A 38 -5.23 10.13 4.00
C PRO A 38 -5.72 9.14 5.06
N GLN A 39 -6.50 8.15 4.66
CA GLN A 39 -7.07 7.12 5.55
C GLN A 39 -5.98 6.19 6.07
N ILE A 40 -5.07 5.76 5.20
CA ILE A 40 -3.91 4.94 5.61
C ILE A 40 -3.06 5.70 6.62
N ASN A 41 -2.78 6.99 6.38
CA ASN A 41 -1.97 7.80 7.30
C ASN A 41 -2.64 7.96 8.66
N ALA A 42 -3.94 8.29 8.70
CA ALA A 42 -4.68 8.43 9.95
C ALA A 42 -4.75 7.12 10.75
N PHE A 43 -4.94 5.98 10.06
CA PHE A 43 -4.89 4.66 10.71
C PHE A 43 -3.50 4.39 11.30
N MET A 44 -2.44 4.62 10.53
CA MET A 44 -1.07 4.39 10.98
C MET A 44 -0.68 5.32 12.13
N GLU A 45 -1.17 6.56 12.16
CA GLU A 45 -0.96 7.50 13.27
C GLU A 45 -1.57 6.94 14.56
N GLY A 46 -2.87 6.64 14.57
CA GLY A 46 -3.53 6.08 15.76
C GLY A 46 -2.99 4.70 16.18
N PHE A 47 -2.59 3.86 15.21
CA PHE A 47 -1.95 2.58 15.52
C PHE A 47 -0.59 2.77 16.20
N ASN A 48 0.24 3.70 15.71
CA ASN A 48 1.57 3.95 16.28
C ASN A 48 1.52 4.71 17.62
N GLU A 49 0.45 5.45 17.91
CA GLU A 49 0.22 6.04 19.24
C GLU A 49 0.05 4.97 20.33
N LEU A 50 -0.54 3.83 19.99
CA LEU A 50 -0.78 2.72 20.92
C LEU A 50 0.37 1.71 20.94
N ILE A 51 0.93 1.41 19.76
CA ILE A 51 1.94 0.37 19.59
C ILE A 51 3.18 0.96 18.92
N PRO A 52 4.35 0.98 19.59
CA PRO A 52 5.59 1.45 18.98
C PRO A 52 5.90 0.69 17.68
N ARG A 53 6.19 1.45 16.62
CA ARG A 53 6.48 0.92 15.27
C ARG A 53 7.55 -0.17 15.27
N ASP A 54 8.61 0.00 16.06
CA ASP A 54 9.74 -0.93 16.10
C ASP A 54 9.32 -2.34 16.54
N LEU A 55 8.31 -2.44 17.43
CA LEU A 55 7.79 -3.73 17.90
C LEU A 55 6.99 -4.46 16.83
N ILE A 56 6.37 -3.73 15.91
CA ILE A 56 5.55 -4.31 14.82
C ILE A 56 6.39 -4.58 13.57
N SER A 57 7.46 -3.81 13.34
CA SER A 57 8.29 -3.93 12.15
C SER A 57 9.07 -5.24 12.00
N ILE A 58 9.13 -6.06 13.06
CA ILE A 58 9.77 -7.38 13.03
C ILE A 58 8.92 -8.44 12.35
N PHE A 59 7.61 -8.20 12.22
CA PHE A 59 6.67 -9.14 11.62
C PHE A 59 6.49 -8.87 10.12
N ASN A 60 6.38 -9.94 9.34
CA ASN A 60 5.84 -9.85 7.98
C ASN A 60 4.30 -9.68 7.99
N ASP A 61 3.71 -9.51 6.82
CA ASP A 61 2.26 -9.29 6.66
C ASP A 61 1.41 -10.46 7.19
N LYS A 62 1.89 -11.70 7.06
CA LYS A 62 1.19 -12.89 7.55
C LYS A 62 1.30 -13.08 9.05
N GLU A 63 2.47 -12.81 9.62
CA GLU A 63 2.67 -12.87 11.07
C GLU A 63 1.84 -11.79 11.78
N LEU A 64 1.77 -10.59 11.22
CA LEU A 64 0.94 -9.51 11.76
C LEU A 64 -0.55 -9.85 11.65
N GLU A 65 -0.99 -10.45 10.54
CA GLU A 65 -2.36 -10.95 10.36
C GLU A 65 -2.73 -11.98 11.44
N LEU A 66 -1.85 -12.95 11.71
CA LEU A 66 -2.04 -13.97 12.75
C LEU A 66 -2.04 -13.35 14.15
N LEU A 67 -1.17 -12.38 14.42
CA LEU A 67 -1.12 -11.69 15.72
C LEU A 67 -2.44 -10.98 16.04
N ILE A 68 -3.05 -10.34 15.05
CA ILE A 68 -4.31 -9.60 15.20
C ILE A 68 -5.51 -10.55 15.23
N SER A 69 -5.52 -11.59 14.39
CA SER A 69 -6.69 -12.44 14.16
C SER A 69 -6.73 -13.69 15.04
N GLY A 70 -5.60 -14.05 15.68
CA GLY A 70 -5.41 -15.32 16.38
C GLY A 70 -4.98 -16.45 15.44
N LEU A 71 -4.50 -17.55 16.02
CA LEU A 71 -4.15 -18.77 15.27
C LEU A 71 -5.43 -19.54 14.94
N PRO A 72 -5.69 -19.86 13.66
CA PRO A 72 -6.78 -20.77 13.32
C PRO A 72 -6.45 -22.18 13.83
N GLU A 73 -7.41 -22.85 14.45
CA GLU A 73 -7.33 -24.31 14.61
C GLU A 73 -7.53 -24.94 13.23
N ILE A 74 -6.57 -25.76 12.80
CA ILE A 74 -6.65 -26.53 11.57
C ILE A 74 -6.96 -27.97 11.97
N ASP A 75 -8.13 -28.47 11.55
CA ASP A 75 -8.52 -29.89 11.65
C ASP A 75 -7.72 -30.78 10.68
#